data_AF-A0A8S2YKR6-F1
#
_entry.id   AF-A0A8S2YKR6-F1
#
_cell.length_a   1.000
_cell.length_b   1.000
_cell.length_c   1.000
_cell.angle_alpha   90.00
_cell.angle_beta   90.00
_cell.angle_gamma   90.00
#
_symmetry.space_group_name_H-M   'P 1'
#
loop_
_entity.id
_entity.type
_entity.pdbx_description
1 polymer ?
#
loop_
_entity_poly.entity_id
_entity_poly.type
_entity_poly.pdbx_seq_one_letter_code
_entity_poly.pdbx_strand_id
1 'polypeptide(L)'
;VNKQRLRFRQHMSNEMAHYATDCWDAECQTTYGWIECVGCADRSCYDLTQHTKFSGIKLVAEKPLPASKKVIVNDISTQNSIIGKEFKQDKDIVMNYLNKLSHDDAKNLHEKLNQSNNTQINID
;
A
#
# COMPACT_ATOMS: atom_id res chain seq x y z
N VAL A 1 21.75 -5.53 37.07
CA VAL A 1 22.55 -4.61 36.21
C VAL A 1 22.91 -3.36 37.02
N ASN A 2 24.17 -2.93 37.01
CA ASN A 2 24.56 -1.64 37.62
C ASN A 2 24.09 -0.50 36.71
N LYS A 3 23.27 0.42 37.22
CA LYS A 3 22.69 1.54 36.45
C LYS A 3 23.75 2.46 35.82
N GLN A 4 24.91 2.63 36.44
CA GLN A 4 25.99 3.46 35.88
C GLN A 4 26.72 2.76 34.71
N ARG A 5 26.54 1.45 34.57
CA ARG A 5 27.13 0.60 33.53
C ARG A 5 26.08 0.10 32.55
N LEU A 6 24.96 0.81 32.46
CA LEU A 6 23.87 0.59 31.52
C LEU A 6 23.60 1.90 30.79
N ARG A 7 23.49 1.84 29.46
CA ARG A 7 23.04 2.99 28.65
C ARG A 7 22.08 2.52 27.59
N PHE A 8 21.29 3.45 27.08
CA PHE A 8 20.49 3.26 25.88
C PHE A 8 21.13 4.05 24.74
N ARG A 9 21.45 3.36 23.65
CA ARG A 9 22.07 3.95 22.46
C ARG A 9 21.09 3.85 21.30
N GLN A 10 20.71 4.99 20.73
CA GLN A 10 19.94 5.00 19.49
C GLN A 10 20.85 4.65 18.31
N HIS A 11 20.35 3.86 17.38
CA HIS A 11 21.02 3.57 16.12
C HIS A 11 21.12 4.82 15.25
N MET A 12 22.24 4.97 14.55
CA MET A 12 22.37 5.98 13.51
C MET A 12 21.72 5.51 12.19
N SER A 13 21.47 6.43 11.26
CA SER A 13 20.83 6.10 9.98
C SER A 13 21.62 5.08 9.13
N ASN A 14 22.94 5.04 9.27
CA ASN A 14 23.84 4.10 8.59
C ASN A 14 23.97 2.74 9.32
N GLU A 15 23.40 2.60 10.51
CA GLU A 15 23.36 1.37 11.30
C GLU A 15 21.96 0.74 11.32
N MET A 16 20.94 1.53 10.98
CA MET A 16 19.55 1.11 10.96
C MET A 16 19.36 -0.11 10.06
N ALA A 17 18.73 -1.15 10.61
CA ALA A 17 18.33 -2.30 9.81
C ALA A 17 17.34 -1.87 8.73
N HIS A 18 17.43 -2.46 7.53
CA HIS A 18 16.57 -2.14 6.38
C HIS A 18 15.06 -2.28 6.64
N TYR A 19 14.68 -3.02 7.69
CA TYR A 19 13.30 -3.26 8.12
C TYR A 19 12.84 -2.40 9.30
N ALA A 20 13.73 -1.56 9.84
CA ALA A 20 13.47 -0.75 11.03
C ALA A 20 13.35 0.73 10.65
N THR A 21 12.50 1.46 11.37
CA THR A 21 12.33 2.91 11.29
C THR A 21 13.03 3.63 12.43
N ASP A 22 13.11 3.00 13.60
CA ASP A 22 13.94 3.43 14.74
C ASP A 22 14.44 2.20 15.52
N CYS A 23 15.58 2.33 16.20
CA CYS A 23 16.15 1.25 17.00
C CYS A 23 16.98 1.80 18.16
N TRP A 24 16.77 1.22 19.34
CA TRP A 24 17.50 1.53 20.57
C TRP A 24 18.07 0.26 21.19
N ASP A 25 19.38 0.30 21.46
CA ASP A 25 20.09 -0.78 22.13
C ASP A 25 20.23 -0.45 23.62
N ALA A 26 19.84 -1.39 24.48
CA ALA A 26 20.29 -1.40 25.86
C ALA A 26 21.68 -2.05 25.92
N GLU A 27 22.69 -1.23 26.20
CA GLU A 27 24.08 -1.65 26.24
C GLU A 27 24.61 -1.73 27.67
N CYS A 28 25.33 -2.81 27.98
CA CYS A 28 26.01 -2.98 29.27
C CYS A 28 27.52 -2.79 29.13
N GLN A 29 28.14 -2.09 30.09
CA GLN A 29 29.59 -1.93 30.14
C GLN A 29 30.24 -3.15 30.78
N THR A 30 31.05 -3.86 30.01
CA THR A 30 31.79 -5.06 30.43
C THR A 30 33.31 -4.81 30.39
N THR A 31 34.11 -5.85 30.59
CA THR A 31 35.57 -5.81 30.35
C THR A 31 35.94 -5.62 28.89
N TYR A 32 35.01 -5.88 27.96
CA TYR A 32 35.19 -5.70 26.51
C TYR A 32 34.63 -4.36 26.00
N GLY A 33 34.21 -3.46 26.90
CA GLY A 33 33.54 -2.21 26.55
C GLY A 33 32.02 -2.31 26.61
N TRP A 34 31.33 -1.41 25.91
CA TRP A 34 29.87 -1.39 25.80
C TRP A 34 29.43 -2.44 24.79
N ILE A 35 28.56 -3.35 25.22
CA ILE A 35 28.00 -4.39 24.37
C ILE A 35 26.47 -4.29 24.39
N GLU A 36 25.83 -4.49 23.24
CA GLU A 36 24.39 -4.68 23.17
C GLU A 36 24.00 -5.94 23.95
N CYS A 37 22.98 -5.81 24.82
CA CYS A 37 22.37 -6.94 25.50
C CYS A 37 20.90 -7.12 25.13
N VAL A 38 20.23 -6.04 24.70
CA VAL A 38 18.84 -6.05 24.23
C VAL A 38 18.69 -5.00 23.14
N GLY A 39 18.21 -5.39 21.97
CA GLY A 39 17.76 -4.48 20.91
C GLY A 39 16.25 -4.25 20.98
N CYS A 40 15.82 -3.00 20.86
CA CYS A 40 14.42 -2.60 20.77
C CYS A 40 14.20 -1.84 19.46
N ALA A 41 13.52 -2.48 18.50
CA ALA A 41 13.33 -1.93 17.16
C ALA A 41 11.85 -1.61 16.88
N ASP A 42 11.60 -0.41 16.39
CA ASP A 42 10.36 -0.07 15.68
C ASP A 42 10.51 -0.50 14.23
N ARG A 43 9.73 -1.49 13.81
CA ARG A 43 9.69 -2.01 12.43
C ARG A 43 8.46 -1.54 11.67
N SER A 44 7.67 -0.68 12.30
CA SER A 44 6.39 -0.17 11.83
C SER A 44 5.54 -1.27 11.21
N CYS A 45 5.29 -1.24 9.91
CA CYS A 45 4.49 -2.25 9.22
C CYS A 45 5.30 -3.23 8.36
N TYR A 46 6.64 -3.19 8.38
CA TYR A 46 7.48 -3.91 7.43
C TYR A 46 7.13 -5.41 7.37
N ASP A 47 7.12 -6.08 8.52
CA ASP A 47 6.89 -7.53 8.60
C ASP A 47 5.52 -7.93 8.08
N LEU A 48 4.47 -7.26 8.55
CA LEU A 48 3.10 -7.55 8.13
C LEU A 48 2.90 -7.27 6.64
N THR A 49 3.46 -6.16 6.12
CA THR A 49 3.40 -5.84 4.70
C THR A 49 4.12 -6.88 3.85
N GLN A 50 5.33 -7.31 4.23
CA GLN A 50 6.05 -8.37 3.50
C GLN A 50 5.27 -9.69 3.55
N HIS A 51 4.81 -10.12 4.73
CA HIS A 51 4.03 -11.36 4.85
C HIS A 51 2.72 -11.31 4.06
N THR A 52 1.98 -10.19 4.09
CA THR A 52 0.77 -10.03 3.26
C THR A 52 1.09 -10.11 1.78
N LYS A 53 2.18 -9.47 1.31
CA LYS A 53 2.60 -9.50 -0.10
C LYS A 53 2.89 -10.92 -0.60
N PHE A 54 3.60 -11.73 0.19
CA PHE A 54 4.02 -13.07 -0.25
C PHE A 54 2.99 -14.17 0.03
N SER A 55 2.17 -14.03 1.08
CA SER A 55 1.15 -15.02 1.41
C SER A 55 -0.21 -14.75 0.74
N GLY A 56 -0.48 -13.51 0.32
CA GLY A 56 -1.81 -13.07 -0.10
C GLY A 56 -2.82 -12.93 1.05
N ILE A 57 -2.42 -13.19 2.30
CA ILE A 57 -3.28 -13.11 3.48
C ILE A 57 -3.26 -11.68 4.03
N LYS A 58 -4.45 -11.09 4.21
CA LYS A 58 -4.61 -9.74 4.79
C LYS A 58 -4.30 -9.75 6.29
N LEU A 59 -3.19 -9.12 6.70
CA LEU A 59 -2.75 -9.00 8.09
C LEU A 59 -2.92 -7.56 8.59
N VAL A 60 -4.17 -7.16 8.91
CA VAL A 60 -4.49 -5.80 9.38
C VAL A 60 -5.40 -5.82 10.59
N ALA A 61 -5.39 -4.73 11.36
CA ALA A 61 -6.42 -4.42 12.34
C ALA A 61 -7.48 -3.50 11.72
N GLU A 62 -8.72 -3.62 12.15
CA GLU A 62 -9.83 -2.76 11.75
C GLU A 62 -10.39 -2.05 12.97
N LYS A 63 -10.64 -0.74 12.85
CA LYS A 63 -11.22 0.08 13.91
C LYS A 63 -12.52 0.70 13.40
N PRO A 64 -13.64 0.57 14.14
CA PRO A 64 -14.88 1.21 13.75
C PRO A 64 -14.73 2.73 13.73
N LEU A 65 -15.34 3.37 12.73
CA LEU A 65 -15.41 4.82 12.65
C LEU A 65 -16.39 5.35 13.71
N PRO A 66 -16.14 6.55 14.29
CA PRO A 66 -17.07 7.17 15.24
C PRO A 66 -18.49 7.38 14.67
N ALA A 67 -18.59 7.64 13.37
CA ALA A 67 -19.84 7.69 12.63
C ALA A 67 -19.61 7.13 11.22
N SER A 68 -20.66 6.55 10.62
CA SER A 68 -20.58 6.01 9.26
C SER A 68 -20.35 7.13 8.24
N LYS A 69 -19.29 6.98 7.43
CA LYS A 69 -18.99 7.93 6.36
C LYS A 69 -19.70 7.48 5.09
N LYS A 70 -20.72 8.22 4.66
CA LYS A 70 -21.29 8.06 3.31
C LYS A 70 -20.41 8.78 2.31
N VAL A 71 -19.93 8.07 1.30
CA VAL A 71 -19.14 8.64 0.20
C VAL A 71 -19.93 8.40 -1.07
N ILE A 72 -20.21 9.45 -1.84
CA ILE A 72 -20.75 9.31 -3.19
C ILE A 72 -19.58 8.91 -4.08
N VAL A 73 -19.63 7.70 -4.62
CA VAL A 73 -18.65 7.19 -5.56
C VAL A 73 -19.36 7.09 -6.90
N ASN A 74 -18.86 7.84 -7.88
CA ASN A 74 -19.32 7.74 -9.25
C ASN A 74 -18.45 6.68 -9.94
N ASP A 75 -18.95 5.45 -9.95
CA ASP A 75 -18.23 4.27 -10.43
C ASP A 75 -18.56 3.99 -11.90
N ILE A 76 -17.57 3.49 -12.64
CA ILE A 76 -17.73 3.14 -14.05
C ILE A 76 -18.22 1.70 -14.14
N SER A 77 -19.51 1.52 -14.37
CA SER A 77 -20.11 0.18 -14.53
C SER A 77 -19.99 -0.30 -15.98
N THR A 78 -19.08 -1.24 -16.23
CA THR A 78 -18.87 -1.85 -17.55
C THR A 78 -19.56 -3.21 -17.69
N GLN A 79 -20.07 -3.52 -18.89
CA GLN A 79 -20.58 -4.86 -19.21
C GLN A 79 -19.43 -5.79 -19.62
N ASN A 80 -18.72 -6.31 -18.61
CA ASN A 80 -17.50 -7.11 -18.78
C ASN A 80 -17.66 -8.33 -19.71
N SER A 81 -18.85 -8.93 -19.74
CA SER A 81 -19.15 -10.06 -20.61
C SER A 81 -19.15 -9.70 -22.10
N ILE A 82 -19.60 -8.49 -22.45
CA ILE A 82 -19.62 -7.99 -23.84
C ILE A 82 -18.22 -7.55 -24.24
N ILE A 83 -17.54 -6.78 -23.39
CA ILE A 83 -16.17 -6.33 -23.64
C ILE A 83 -15.24 -7.53 -23.86
N GLY A 84 -15.34 -8.57 -23.04
CA GLY A 84 -14.54 -9.78 -23.20
C GLY A 84 -14.82 -10.54 -24.51
N LYS A 85 -16.07 -10.53 -25.00
CA LYS A 85 -16.44 -11.16 -26.28
C LYS A 85 -15.96 -10.36 -27.49
N GLU A 86 -16.10 -9.04 -27.42
CA GLU A 86 -15.79 -8.13 -28.53
C GLU A 86 -14.27 -7.95 -28.71
N PHE A 87 -13.57 -7.62 -27.62
CA PHE A 87 -12.15 -7.24 -27.67
C PHE A 87 -11.19 -8.41 -27.40
N LYS A 88 -11.68 -9.57 -26.91
CA LYS A 88 -10.90 -10.81 -26.70
C LYS A 88 -9.56 -10.59 -25.98
N GLN A 89 -8.45 -10.63 -26.72
CA GLN A 89 -7.08 -10.45 -26.20
C GLN A 89 -6.82 -9.02 -25.73
N ASP A 90 -7.52 -8.04 -26.32
CA ASP A 90 -7.35 -6.61 -26.01
C ASP A 90 -8.29 -6.15 -24.88
N LYS A 91 -9.11 -7.05 -24.33
CA LYS A 91 -10.06 -6.71 -23.25
C LYS A 91 -9.37 -6.09 -22.04
N ASP A 92 -8.17 -6.56 -21.71
CA ASP A 92 -7.45 -6.10 -20.51
C ASP A 92 -6.91 -4.68 -20.71
N ILE A 93 -6.53 -4.33 -21.94
CA ILE A 93 -6.11 -2.97 -22.33
C ILE A 93 -7.29 -2.00 -22.17
N VAL A 94 -8.45 -2.37 -22.71
CA VAL A 94 -9.69 -1.56 -22.62
C VAL A 94 -10.13 -1.39 -21.16
N MET A 95 -10.18 -2.47 -20.39
CA MET A 95 -10.58 -2.41 -18.98
C MET A 95 -9.62 -1.56 -18.13
N ASN A 96 -8.31 -1.68 -18.37
CA ASN A 96 -7.31 -0.87 -17.68
C ASN A 96 -7.43 0.61 -18.03
N TYR A 97 -7.75 0.94 -19.28
CA TYR A 97 -8.03 2.32 -19.69
C TYR A 97 -9.27 2.87 -18.98
N LEU A 98 -10.39 2.13 -19.03
CA LEU A 98 -11.65 2.55 -18.41
C LEU A 98 -11.51 2.75 -16.91
N ASN A 99 -10.81 1.84 -16.21
CA ASN A 99 -10.58 1.93 -14.76
C ASN A 99 -9.67 3.11 -14.35
N LYS A 100 -8.89 3.67 -15.29
CA LYS A 100 -8.00 4.82 -15.04
C LYS A 100 -8.62 6.17 -15.38
N LEU A 101 -9.80 6.18 -16.02
CA LEU A 101 -10.45 7.43 -16.42
C LEU A 101 -10.80 8.27 -15.19
N SER A 102 -10.60 9.58 -15.32
CA SER A 102 -11.15 10.53 -14.35
C SER A 102 -12.68 10.53 -14.45
N HIS A 103 -13.34 11.01 -13.39
CA HIS A 103 -14.79 11.14 -13.39
C HIS A 103 -15.32 11.96 -14.58
N ASP A 104 -14.65 13.08 -14.88
CA ASP A 104 -15.09 13.99 -15.93
C ASP A 104 -14.85 13.38 -17.31
N ASP A 105 -13.74 12.66 -17.50
CA ASP A 105 -13.46 11.96 -18.76
C ASP A 105 -14.43 10.80 -19.00
N ALA A 106 -14.75 10.04 -17.94
CA ALA A 106 -15.73 8.96 -18.02
C ALA A 106 -17.13 9.50 -18.36
N LYS A 107 -17.51 10.64 -17.78
CA LYS A 107 -18.78 11.30 -18.10
C LYS A 107 -18.81 11.81 -19.53
N ASN A 108 -17.74 12.47 -19.97
CA ASN A 108 -17.61 12.94 -21.36
C ASN A 108 -17.66 11.78 -22.36
N LEU A 109 -17.01 10.65 -22.03
CA LEU A 109 -17.05 9.45 -22.85
C LEU A 109 -18.47 8.86 -22.91
N HIS A 110 -19.16 8.81 -21.76
CA HIS A 110 -20.53 8.33 -21.69
C HIS A 110 -21.49 9.22 -22.51
N GLU A 111 -21.35 10.54 -22.43
CA GLU A 111 -22.14 11.48 -23.22
C GLU A 111 -21.88 11.32 -24.72
N LYS A 112 -20.62 11.13 -25.14
CA LYS A 112 -20.28 10.83 -26.54
C LYS A 112 -20.90 9.53 -27.01
N LEU A 113 -20.78 8.45 -26.24
CA LEU A 113 -21.38 7.15 -26.58
C LEU A 113 -22.91 7.24 -26.74
N ASN A 114 -23.58 8.03 -25.90
CA ASN A 114 -25.02 8.24 -26.00
C ASN A 114 -25.43 9.06 -27.24
N GLN A 115 -24.56 9.94 -27.74
CA GLN A 115 -24.85 10.79 -28.90
C GLN A 115 -24.57 10.08 -30.24
N SER A 116 -23.45 9.35 -30.33
CA SER A 116 -22.97 8.78 -31.60
C SER A 116 -23.11 7.26 -31.70
N ASN A 117 -23.61 6.56 -30.66
CA ASN A 117 -23.69 5.09 -30.53
C ASN A 117 -22.36 4.33 -30.66
N ASN A 118 -21.29 5.02 -31.05
CA ASN A 118 -19.92 4.54 -31.06
C ASN A 118 -18.97 5.69 -30.70
N THR A 119 -17.76 5.38 -30.27
CA THR A 119 -16.69 6.36 -30.05
C THR A 119 -15.36 5.65 -30.28
N GLN A 120 -14.45 6.32 -30.97
CA GLN A 120 -13.09 5.84 -31.15
C GLN A 120 -12.19 6.46 -30.08
N ILE A 121 -11.44 5.61 -29.38
CA ILE A 121 -10.50 6.01 -28.34
C ILE A 121 -9.14 5.43 -28.73
N ASN A 122 -8.11 6.27 -28.71
CA ASN A 122 -6.75 5.81 -28.84
C ASN A 122 -6.22 5.46 -27.45
N ILE A 123 -5.80 4.21 -27.29
CA ILE A 123 -5.18 3.70 -26.08
C ILE A 123 -3.74 3.40 -26.46
N ASP A 124 -2.79 4.07 -25.79
CA ASP A 124 -1.35 3.84 -25.96
C ASP A 124 -0.90 2.51 -25.33
#